data_AF-A0A382JFZ6-F1
#
_entry.id   AF-A0A382JFZ6-F1
#
_cell.length_a   1.000
_cell.length_b   1.000
_cell.length_c   1.000
_cell.angle_alpha   90.00
_cell.angle_beta   90.00
_cell.angle_gamma   90.00
#
_symmetry.space_group_name_H-M   'P 1'
#
loop_
_entity.id
_entity.type
_entity.pdbx_description
1 polymer ?
#
loop_
_entity_poly.entity_id
_entity_poly.type
_entity_poly.pdbx_seq_one_letter_code
_entity_poly.pdbx_strand_id
1 'polypeptide(L)' 'KKVEETLLAYIIKVAKSNKAHFLMGEFIPSKKNKLAEEFYQKCGFKKFQNKDKTHVWEFDLKYEFPFPDFIKFKINR' A
#
# COMPACT_ATOMS: atom_id res chain seq x y z
N LYS A 1 2.34 -11.69 6.17
CA LYS A 1 1.06 -10.96 6.28
C LYS A 1 1.09 -9.85 7.33
N LYS A 2 1.12 -10.11 8.65
CA LYS A 2 1.18 -9.03 9.67
C LYS A 2 2.32 -8.00 9.43
N VAL A 3 3.50 -8.46 9.01
CA VAL A 3 4.65 -7.57 8.70
C VAL A 3 4.37 -6.66 7.49
N GLU A 4 3.78 -7.19 6.42
CA GLU A 4 3.47 -6.42 5.20
C GLU A 4 2.37 -5.39 5.46
N GLU A 5 1.34 -5.76 6.21
CA GLU A 5 0.26 -4.84 6.63
C GLU A 5 0.79 -3.74 7.55
N THR A 6 1.70 -4.09 8.47
CA THR A 6 2.40 -3.14 9.36
C THR A 6 3.23 -2.14 8.55
N LEU A 7 4.00 -2.63 7.57
CA LEU A 7 4.81 -1.78 6.70
C LEU A 7 3.92 -0.85 5.84
N LEU A 8 2.85 -1.40 5.26
CA LEU A 8 1.90 -0.60 4.48
C LEU A 8 1.23 0.48 5.33
N ALA A 9 0.81 0.15 6.55
CA ALA A 9 0.23 1.11 7.49
C ALA A 9 1.21 2.26 7.76
N TYR A 10 2.50 1.94 7.94
CA TYR A 10 3.56 2.95 8.11
C TYR A 10 3.72 3.83 6.85
N ILE A 11 3.75 3.24 5.65
CA ILE A 11 3.84 3.98 4.39
C ILE A 11 2.63 4.94 4.24
N ILE A 12 1.42 4.47 4.53
CA ILE A 12 0.18 5.28 4.49
C ILE A 12 0.27 6.45 5.47
N LYS A 13 0.73 6.21 6.71
CA LYS A 13 0.94 7.27 7.72
C LYS A 13 1.90 8.34 7.21
N VAL A 14 3.05 7.93 6.67
CA VAL A 14 4.05 8.87 6.12
C VAL A 14 3.46 9.64 4.93
N ALA A 15 2.77 8.97 4.01
CA ALA A 15 2.15 9.62 2.86
C ALA A 15 1.07 10.65 3.28
N LYS A 16 0.18 10.29 4.22
CA LYS A 16 -0.80 11.21 4.83
C LYS A 16 -0.13 12.43 5.46
N SER A 17 0.98 12.24 6.19
CA SER A 17 1.72 13.36 6.81
C SER A 17 2.36 14.32 5.80
N ASN A 18 2.65 13.83 4.59
CA ASN A 18 3.14 14.62 3.47
C ASN A 18 1.99 15.20 2.60
N LYS A 19 0.74 15.11 3.06
CA LYS A 19 -0.46 15.61 2.37
C LYS A 19 -0.68 14.99 0.99
N ALA A 20 -0.19 13.77 0.76
CA ALA A 20 -0.49 13.03 -0.47
C ALA A 20 -1.97 12.62 -0.50
N HIS A 21 -2.53 12.52 -1.71
CA HIS A 21 -3.92 12.08 -1.92
C HIS A 21 -4.03 10.60 -2.28
N PHE A 22 -3.05 10.07 -3.00
CA PHE A 22 -3.03 8.68 -3.46
C PHE A 22 -1.69 8.04 -3.17
N LEU A 23 -1.72 6.76 -2.81
CA LEU A 23 -0.57 5.87 -2.78
C LEU A 23 -0.65 4.93 -3.98
N MET A 24 0.37 4.93 -4.83
CA MET A 24 0.41 4.13 -6.05
C MET A 24 1.46 3.01 -5.97
N GLY A 25 1.14 1.86 -6.54
CA GLY A 25 2.05 0.72 -6.68
C GLY A 25 2.02 0.16 -8.09
N GLU A 26 3.19 0.02 -8.72
CA GLU A 26 3.31 -0.69 -9.99
C GLU A 26 3.39 -2.20 -9.74
N PHE A 27 2.59 -2.96 -10.48
CA PHE A 27 2.51 -4.41 -10.37
C PHE A 27 2.83 -5.08 -11.71
N ILE A 28 3.70 -6.10 -11.66
CA ILE A 28 4.05 -6.92 -12.82
C ILE A 28 3.25 -8.23 -12.76
N PRO A 29 2.30 -8.48 -13.66
CA PRO A 29 1.54 -9.72 -13.68
C PRO A 29 2.44 -10.93 -13.93
N SER A 30 2.50 -11.83 -12.97
CA SER A 30 3.18 -13.12 -13.12
C SER A 30 2.63 -14.12 -12.12
N LYS A 31 2.79 -15.43 -12.37
CA LYS A 31 2.40 -16.49 -11.42
C LYS A 31 3.05 -16.30 -10.04
N LYS A 32 4.28 -15.78 -10.01
CA LYS A 32 5.03 -15.50 -8.78
C LYS A 32 4.41 -14.35 -7.97
N ASN A 33 3.77 -13.39 -8.64
CA ASN A 33 3.25 -12.16 -8.01
C ASN A 33 1.78 -12.26 -7.63
N LYS A 34 1.12 -13.41 -7.80
CA LYS A 34 -0.30 -13.58 -7.44
C LYS A 34 -0.60 -13.18 -5.99
N LEU A 35 0.31 -13.51 -5.07
CA LEU A 35 0.19 -13.12 -3.65
C LEU A 35 0.19 -11.60 -3.44
N ALA A 36 0.94 -10.85 -4.26
CA ALA A 36 0.96 -9.40 -4.17
C ALA A 36 -0.30 -8.76 -4.77
N GLU A 37 -0.88 -9.34 -5.83
CA GLU A 37 -2.20 -8.92 -6.34
C GLU A 37 -3.30 -9.14 -5.29
N GLU A 38 -3.33 -10.33 -4.67
CA GLU A 38 -4.26 -10.62 -3.57
C GLU A 38 -4.07 -9.69 -2.38
N PHE A 39 -2.80 -9.32 -2.08
CA PHE A 39 -2.49 -8.37 -1.02
C PHE A 39 -3.03 -6.97 -1.33
N TYR A 40 -2.81 -6.44 -2.54
CA TYR A 40 -3.36 -5.14 -2.94
C TYR A 40 -4.89 -5.11 -2.82
N GLN A 41 -5.58 -6.14 -3.32
CA GLN A 41 -7.04 -6.25 -3.21
C GLN A 41 -7.50 -6.27 -1.75
N LYS A 42 -6.85 -7.09 -0.91
CA LYS A 42 -7.17 -7.20 0.52
C LYS A 42 -6.98 -5.86 1.24
N CYS A 43 -5.96 -5.09 0.85
CA CYS A 43 -5.63 -3.80 1.45
C CYS A 43 -6.45 -2.62 0.91
N GLY A 44 -7.44 -2.87 0.04
CA GLY A 44 -8.35 -1.84 -0.46
C GLY A 44 -7.80 -1.02 -1.62
N PHE A 45 -6.69 -1.46 -2.24
CA PHE A 45 -6.22 -0.84 -3.48
C PHE A 45 -7.15 -1.18 -4.64
N LYS A 46 -7.26 -0.26 -5.60
CA LYS A 46 -8.00 -0.44 -6.84
C LYS A 46 -7.04 -0.40 -8.03
N LYS A 47 -7.37 -1.13 -9.09
CA LYS A 47 -6.64 -1.03 -10.37
C LYS A 47 -6.96 0.33 -10.99
N PHE A 48 -5.92 1.14 -11.22
CA PHE A 48 -6.04 2.48 -11.79
C PHE A 48 -5.79 2.46 -13.30
N GLN A 49 -4.67 1.86 -13.73
CA GLN A 49 -4.26 1.88 -15.13
C GLN A 49 -3.51 0.60 -15.51
N ASN A 50 -3.78 0.10 -16.71
CA ASN A 50 -2.93 -0.93 -17.33
C ASN A 50 -1.91 -0.24 -18.25
N LYS A 51 -0.63 -0.57 -18.06
CA LYS A 51 0.47 -0.32 -18.99
C LYS A 51 0.87 -1.68 -19.60
N ASP A 52 1.49 -1.69 -20.78
CA ASP A 52 1.70 -2.92 -21.57
C ASP A 52 2.06 -4.18 -20.77
N LYS A 53 3.05 -4.09 -19.88
CA LYS A 53 3.55 -5.22 -19.07
C LYS A 53 3.30 -5.06 -17.56
N THR A 54 2.70 -3.96 -17.13
CA THR A 54 2.49 -3.64 -15.71
C THR A 54 1.13 -2.99 -15.50
N HIS A 55 0.58 -3.06 -14.31
CA HIS A 55 -0.59 -2.24 -13.99
C HIS A 55 -0.40 -1.51 -12.67
N VAL A 56 -0.96 -0.31 -12.61
CA VAL A 56 -0.89 0.58 -11.46
C VAL A 56 -2.08 0.29 -10.56
N TRP A 57 -1.81 0.06 -9.30
CA TRP A 57 -2.80 0.04 -8.22
C TRP A 57 -2.74 1.35 -7.46
N GLU A 58 -3.89 1.83 -7.02
CA GLU A 58 -4.01 3.04 -6.21
C GLU A 58 -4.77 2.77 -4.91
N PHE A 59 -4.34 3.44 -3.85
CA PHE A 59 -5.07 3.56 -2.59
C PHE A 59 -5.34 5.02 -2.33
N ASP A 60 -6.61 5.37 -2.14
CA ASP A 60 -7.04 6.71 -1.80
C ASP A 60 -6.79 6.96 -0.30
N LEU A 61 -5.88 7.89 -0.01
CA LEU A 61 -5.42 8.19 1.34
C LEU A 61 -6.50 8.87 2.19
N LYS A 62 -7.68 9.17 1.65
CA LYS A 62 -8.85 9.56 2.47
C LYS A 62 -9.38 8.40 3.32
N TYR A 63 -9.12 7.16 2.91
CA TYR A 63 -9.58 5.99 3.66
C TYR A 63 -8.64 5.68 4.83
N GLU A 64 -9.22 5.12 5.89
CA GLU A 64 -8.46 4.62 7.02
C GLU A 64 -7.88 3.24 6.72
N PHE A 65 -6.70 2.99 7.28
CA PHE A 65 -6.03 1.70 7.19
C PHE A 65 -5.62 1.28 8.61
N PRO A 66 -5.95 0.05 9.07
CA PRO A 66 -5.69 -0.37 10.44
C PRO A 66 -4.21 -0.25 10.78
N PHE A 67 -3.89 0.55 11.80
CA PHE A 67 -2.53 0.71 12.28
C PHE A 67 -2.33 -0.13 13.54
N PRO A 68 -1.34 -1.03 13.60
CA PRO A 68 -1.13 -1.86 14.77
C PRO A 68 -0.59 -1.05 15.96
N ASP A 69 -1.15 -1.28 17.15
CA ASP A 69 -0.77 -0.57 18.40
C ASP A 69 0.67 -0.86 18.87
N PHE A 70 1.26 -1.96 18.40
CA PHE A 70 2.59 -2.40 18.82
C PHE A 70 3.74 -1.77 18.03
N ILE A 71 3.46 -0.93 17.03
CA ILE A 71 4.52 -0.19 16.32
C ILE A 71 5.02 0.95 17.20
N LYS A 72 6.08 0.69 17.98
CA LYS A 72 6.83 1.74 18.70
C LYS A 72 7.77 2.44 17.72
N PHE A 73 7.53 3.72 17.47
CA PHE A 73 8.33 4.52 16.53
C PHE A 73 9.13 5.58 17.29
N LYS A 74 10.45 5.64 17.06
CA LYS A 74 11.29 6.81 17.38
C LYS A 74 11.78 7.40 16.06
N ILE A 75 11.32 8.61 15.74
CA ILE A 75 11.97 9.43 14.71
C ILE A 75 13.14 10.12 15.41
N ASN A 76 14.35 9.70 15.10
CA ASN A 76 15.50 10.56 15.37
C ASN A 76 15.47 11.65 14.28
N ARG A 77 15.23 12.88 14.70
CA ARG A 77 15.39 14.07 13.86
C ARG A 77 16.87 14.43 13.78
#